data_AF-A0A2V5W1C1-F1
#
_entry.id   AF-A0A2V5W1C1-F1
#
_cell.length_a   1.000
_cell.length_b   1.000
_cell.length_c   1.000
_cell.angle_alpha   90.00
_cell.angle_beta   90.00
_cell.angle_gamma   90.00
#
_symmetry.space_group_name_H-M   'P 1'
#
loop_
_entity.id
_entity.type
_entity.pdbx_description
1 polymer ?
#
loop_
_entity_poly.entity_id
_entity_poly.type
_entity_poly.pdbx_seq_one_letter_code
_entity_poly.pdbx_strand_id
1 'polypeptide(L)'
;MKRRFILYRRKLGGTFYIEDTKTRKQESLGTKDRAEAMSLLNARNESFRQPHLNLQIAKAYLAGTDSRVPTRTWQNALDAIIEMKTGSTKDRWQRAAREKALDLIRNRVIVETQAEHLLASLKAGTVSTNVHLRKLHNFC
;
A
#
# COMPACT_ATOMS: atom_id res chain seq x y z
N MET A 1 16.26 -2.29 -24.89
CA MET A 1 16.38 -2.44 -23.42
C MET A 1 16.12 -3.90 -23.05
N LYS A 2 17.07 -4.59 -22.41
CA LYS A 2 16.91 -6.03 -22.09
C LYS A 2 15.93 -6.20 -20.91
N ARG A 3 14.93 -7.09 -21.06
CA ARG A 3 13.98 -7.45 -19.99
C ARG A 3 14.74 -8.11 -18.84
N ARG A 4 14.42 -7.74 -17.60
CA ARG A 4 15.06 -8.32 -16.39
C ARG A 4 14.58 -9.74 -16.15
N PHE A 5 13.29 -9.98 -16.37
CA PHE A 5 12.67 -11.28 -16.22
C PHE A 5 12.30 -11.87 -17.57
N ILE A 6 12.45 -13.19 -17.69
CA ILE A 6 12.00 -13.99 -18.82
C ILE A 6 10.99 -15.04 -18.36
N LEU A 7 10.06 -15.40 -19.24
CA LEU A 7 9.01 -16.38 -18.97
C LEU A 7 9.37 -17.71 -19.62
N TYR A 8 9.14 -18.80 -18.90
CA TYR A 8 9.23 -20.15 -19.43
C TYR A 8 8.17 -21.07 -18.80
N ARG A 9 7.94 -22.24 -19.40
CA ARG A 9 6.97 -23.22 -18.94
C ARG A 9 7.68 -24.53 -18.63
N ARG A 10 7.44 -25.10 -17.44
CA ARG A 10 7.98 -26.42 -17.10
C ARG A 10 7.12 -27.51 -17.75
N LYS A 11 7.78 -28.53 -18.32
CA LYS A 11 7.11 -29.67 -18.97
C LYS A 11 6.25 -30.45 -17.96
N LEU A 12 6.79 -30.71 -16.78
CA LEU A 12 6.06 -31.33 -15.68
C LEU A 12 5.14 -30.30 -15.02
N GLY A 13 3.84 -30.61 -14.93
CA GLY A 13 2.83 -29.76 -14.31
C GLY A 13 2.28 -28.64 -15.20
N GLY A 14 3.03 -28.19 -16.20
CA GLY A 14 2.57 -27.21 -17.20
C GLY A 14 2.43 -25.77 -16.66
N THR A 15 2.94 -25.50 -15.47
CA THR A 15 2.93 -24.17 -14.82
C THR A 15 3.99 -23.26 -15.40
N PHE A 16 3.65 -21.98 -15.50
CA PHE A 16 4.57 -20.93 -15.92
C PHE A 16 5.47 -20.45 -14.78
N TYR A 17 6.71 -20.11 -15.15
CA TYR A 17 7.75 -19.63 -14.25
C TYR A 17 8.41 -18.41 -14.87
N ILE A 18 8.97 -17.58 -14.01
CA ILE A 18 9.86 -16.48 -14.40
C ILE A 18 11.27 -16.75 -13.90
N GLU A 19 12.25 -16.33 -14.69
CA GLU A 19 13.66 -16.31 -14.29
C GLU A 19 14.16 -14.87 -14.28
N ASP A 20 14.80 -14.49 -13.17
CA ASP A 20 15.60 -13.29 -13.09
C ASP A 20 16.93 -13.51 -13.84
N THR A 21 17.13 -12.78 -14.93
CA THR A 21 18.32 -12.93 -15.79
C THR A 21 19.65 -12.53 -15.15
N LYS A 22 19.65 -11.77 -14.04
CA LYS A 22 20.90 -11.44 -13.32
C LYS A 22 21.17 -12.38 -12.15
N THR A 23 20.14 -12.76 -11.38
CA THR A 23 20.34 -13.64 -10.20
C THR A 23 20.16 -15.11 -10.52
N ARG A 24 19.60 -15.45 -11.70
CA ARG A 24 19.18 -16.80 -12.10
C ARG A 24 18.12 -17.41 -11.19
N LYS A 25 17.54 -16.63 -10.28
CA LYS A 25 16.46 -17.08 -9.42
C LYS A 25 15.22 -17.37 -10.26
N GLN A 26 14.65 -18.54 -10.06
CA GLN A 26 13.45 -18.99 -10.72
C GLN A 26 12.28 -18.97 -9.73
N GLU A 27 11.13 -18.46 -10.16
CA GLU A 27 9.92 -18.39 -9.34
C GLU A 27 8.72 -18.89 -10.15
N SER A 28 7.89 -19.72 -9.53
CA SER A 28 6.62 -20.16 -10.12
C SER A 28 5.65 -18.98 -10.15
N LEU A 29 4.93 -18.82 -11.26
CA LEU A 29 3.80 -17.89 -11.34
C LEU A 29 2.49 -18.51 -10.83
N GLY A 30 2.48 -19.80 -10.48
CA GLY A 30 1.28 -20.48 -9.96
C GLY A 30 0.17 -20.72 -10.99
N THR A 31 0.31 -20.22 -12.21
CA THR A 31 -0.70 -20.34 -13.27
C THR A 31 -0.23 -21.20 -14.44
N LYS A 32 -1.19 -21.86 -15.10
CA LYS A 32 -1.01 -22.55 -16.39
C LYS A 32 -1.56 -21.73 -17.56
N ASP A 33 -2.24 -20.62 -17.30
CA ASP A 33 -2.72 -19.69 -18.32
C ASP A 33 -1.57 -18.81 -18.80
N ARG A 34 -1.38 -18.78 -20.11
CA ARG A 34 -0.34 -17.98 -20.76
C ARG A 34 -0.65 -16.49 -20.69
N ALA A 35 -1.91 -16.09 -20.79
CA ALA A 35 -2.31 -14.69 -20.75
C ALA A 35 -2.03 -14.09 -19.38
N GLU A 36 -2.48 -14.76 -18.32
CA GLU A 36 -2.16 -14.41 -16.93
C GLU A 36 -0.65 -14.39 -16.69
N ALA A 37 0.08 -15.42 -17.12
CA ALA A 37 1.53 -15.50 -16.96
C ALA A 37 2.28 -14.33 -17.64
N MET A 38 1.82 -13.91 -18.83
CA MET A 38 2.39 -12.77 -19.54
C MET A 38 2.10 -11.45 -18.82
N SER A 39 0.90 -11.30 -18.26
CA SER A 39 0.53 -10.13 -17.45
C SER A 39 1.46 -9.98 -16.24
N LEU A 40 1.66 -11.06 -15.48
CA LEU A 40 2.58 -11.09 -14.33
C LEU A 40 4.04 -10.80 -14.73
N LEU A 41 4.51 -11.34 -15.86
CA LEU A 41 5.84 -11.05 -16.39
C LEU A 41 6.01 -9.56 -16.73
N ASN A 42 5.01 -8.96 -17.38
CA ASN A 42 5.06 -7.56 -17.79
C ASN A 42 5.06 -6.64 -16.58
N ALA A 43 4.15 -6.85 -15.63
CA ALA A 43 4.09 -6.10 -14.38
C ALA A 43 5.44 -6.12 -13.64
N ARG A 44 6.09 -7.29 -13.59
CA ARG A 44 7.39 -7.44 -12.93
C ARG A 44 8.55 -6.81 -13.70
N ASN A 45 8.49 -6.72 -15.02
CA ASN A 45 9.49 -6.00 -15.79
C ASN A 45 9.28 -4.48 -15.72
N GLU A 46 8.03 -4.02 -15.73
CA GLU A 46 7.66 -2.61 -15.60
C GLU A 46 8.10 -2.04 -14.24
N SER A 47 7.90 -2.81 -13.16
CA SER A 47 8.31 -2.37 -11.82
C SER A 47 9.81 -2.08 -11.68
N PHE A 48 10.65 -2.74 -12.48
CA PHE A 48 12.10 -2.48 -12.54
C PHE A 48 12.48 -1.42 -13.58
N ARG A 49 11.62 -1.15 -14.57
CA ARG A 49 11.93 -0.20 -15.66
C ARG A 49 11.82 1.24 -15.19
N GLN A 50 10.77 1.56 -14.44
CA GLN A 50 10.51 2.92 -13.97
C GLN A 50 10.08 2.91 -12.48
N PRO A 51 11.00 2.61 -11.54
CA PRO A 51 10.67 2.50 -10.12
C PRO A 51 9.96 3.75 -9.56
N HIS A 52 10.29 4.94 -10.08
CA HIS A 52 9.68 6.21 -9.70
C HIS A 52 8.20 6.34 -10.14
N LEU A 53 7.74 5.58 -11.13
CA LEU A 53 6.35 5.56 -11.58
C LEU A 53 5.51 4.45 -10.94
N ASN A 54 6.14 3.48 -10.27
CA ASN A 54 5.46 2.32 -9.71
C ASN A 54 4.29 2.71 -8.80
N LEU A 55 4.46 3.76 -7.99
CA LEU A 55 3.40 4.25 -7.12
C LEU A 55 2.18 4.74 -7.93
N GLN A 56 2.39 5.49 -9.01
CA GLN A 56 1.30 6.01 -9.83
C GLN A 56 0.58 4.89 -10.59
N ILE A 57 1.33 3.91 -11.09
CA ILE A 57 0.77 2.72 -11.74
C ILE A 57 -0.06 1.91 -10.73
N ALA A 58 0.46 1.67 -9.53
CA ALA A 58 -0.27 0.97 -8.48
C ALA A 58 -1.56 1.71 -8.09
N LYS A 59 -1.51 3.04 -7.97
CA LYS A 59 -2.70 3.87 -7.73
C LYS A 59 -3.73 3.72 -8.84
N ALA A 60 -3.33 3.70 -10.11
CA ALA A 60 -4.25 3.51 -11.23
C ALA A 60 -4.95 2.15 -11.16
N TYR A 61 -4.22 1.08 -10.84
CA TYR A 61 -4.82 -0.24 -10.65
C TYR A 61 -5.78 -0.29 -9.46
N LEU A 62 -5.41 0.29 -8.32
CA LEU A 62 -6.28 0.34 -7.13
C LEU A 62 -7.51 1.22 -7.36
N ALA A 63 -7.40 2.30 -8.14
CA ALA A 63 -8.53 3.15 -8.49
C ALA A 63 -9.56 2.44 -9.40
N GLY A 64 -9.13 1.41 -10.14
CA GLY A 64 -10.02 0.56 -10.94
C GLY A 64 -10.99 -0.28 -10.09
N THR A 65 -10.67 -0.55 -8.82
CA THR A 65 -11.53 -1.28 -7.89
C THR A 65 -12.18 -0.39 -6.83
N ASP A 66 -11.45 0.60 -6.30
CA ASP A 66 -11.97 1.61 -5.38
C ASP A 66 -11.43 3.00 -5.76
N SER A 67 -12.30 3.80 -6.37
CA SER A 67 -11.99 5.16 -6.85
C SER A 67 -11.56 6.14 -5.75
N ARG A 68 -11.80 5.81 -4.48
CA ARG A 68 -11.38 6.63 -3.33
C ARG A 68 -9.98 6.28 -2.81
N VAL A 69 -9.39 5.14 -3.19
CA VAL A 69 -8.02 4.78 -2.77
C VAL A 69 -6.99 5.90 -3.04
N PRO A 70 -6.94 6.54 -4.22
CA PRO A 70 -5.94 7.56 -4.48
C PRO A 70 -6.18 8.88 -3.74
N THR A 71 -7.32 9.06 -3.07
CA THR A 71 -7.73 10.34 -2.45
C THR A 71 -8.04 10.23 -0.96
N ARG A 72 -8.23 9.02 -0.41
CA ARG A 72 -8.56 8.79 1.01
C ARG A 72 -7.41 9.22 1.90
N THR A 73 -7.66 10.23 2.72
CA THR A 73 -6.67 10.80 3.64
C THR A 73 -6.79 10.24 5.06
N TRP A 74 -5.79 10.49 5.90
CA TRP A 74 -5.87 10.20 7.33
C TRP A 74 -6.98 10.98 8.04
N GLN A 75 -7.33 12.18 7.56
CA GLN A 75 -8.49 12.91 8.07
C GLN A 75 -9.79 12.15 7.80
N ASN A 76 -9.96 11.60 6.59
CA ASN A 76 -11.15 10.79 6.30
C ASN A 76 -11.24 9.55 7.20
N ALA A 77 -10.09 8.92 7.52
CA ALA A 77 -10.06 7.81 8.46
C ALA A 77 -10.40 8.23 9.90
N LEU A 78 -9.90 9.39 10.35
CA LEU A 78 -10.23 9.96 11.66
C LEU A 78 -11.73 10.24 11.78
N ASP A 79 -12.33 10.83 10.74
CA ASP A 79 -13.77 11.15 10.73
C ASP A 79 -14.59 9.85 10.79
N ALA A 80 -14.24 8.86 9.97
CA ALA A 80 -14.93 7.56 9.95
C ALA A 80 -14.84 6.82 11.28
N ILE A 81 -13.65 6.74 11.90
CA ILE A 81 -13.52 6.04 13.19
C ILE A 81 -14.28 6.77 14.30
N ILE A 82 -14.32 8.11 14.31
CA ILE A 82 -15.07 8.92 15.27
C ILE A 82 -16.57 8.68 15.12
N GLU A 83 -17.07 8.63 13.89
CA GLU A 83 -18.48 8.39 13.59
C GLU A 83 -18.96 7.05 14.16
N MET A 84 -18.10 6.02 14.13
CA MET A 84 -18.38 4.69 14.68
C MET A 84 -18.31 4.61 16.22
N LYS A 85 -17.91 5.67 16.94
CA LYS A 85 -17.82 5.66 18.42
C LYS A 85 -18.99 6.38 19.05
N THR A 86 -19.26 6.02 20.31
CA THR A 86 -20.31 6.63 21.15
C THR A 86 -19.75 7.00 22.53
N GLY A 87 -20.47 7.90 23.22
CA GLY A 87 -20.16 8.35 24.58
C GLY A 87 -18.72 8.83 24.77
N SER A 88 -18.16 8.55 25.95
CA SER A 88 -16.81 9.00 26.34
C SER A 88 -15.68 8.48 25.44
N THR A 89 -15.93 7.43 24.66
CA THR A 89 -14.98 6.94 23.66
C THR A 89 -14.95 7.85 22.44
N LYS A 90 -16.11 8.35 22.01
CA LYS A 90 -16.20 9.35 20.93
C LYS A 90 -15.47 10.63 21.32
N ASP A 91 -15.71 11.14 22.53
CA ASP A 91 -15.05 12.35 23.03
C ASP A 91 -13.53 12.22 23.10
N ARG A 92 -13.03 11.03 23.48
CA ARG A 92 -11.59 10.73 23.48
C ARG A 92 -11.02 10.77 22.06
N TRP A 93 -11.68 10.15 21.10
CA TRP A 93 -11.24 10.17 19.70
C TRP A 93 -11.31 11.56 19.07
N GLN A 94 -12.34 12.35 19.38
CA GLN A 94 -12.43 13.74 18.92
C GLN A 94 -11.29 14.61 19.46
N ARG A 95 -10.91 14.43 20.72
CA ARG A 95 -9.74 15.12 21.30
C ARG A 95 -8.44 14.65 20.65
N ALA A 96 -8.24 13.35 20.52
CA ALA A 96 -7.05 12.79 19.88
C ALA A 96 -6.91 13.27 18.42
N ALA A 97 -8.01 13.33 17.68
CA ALA A 97 -8.01 13.81 16.31
C ALA A 97 -7.58 15.28 16.18
N ARG A 98 -7.67 16.10 17.24
CA ARG A 98 -7.23 17.51 17.23
C ARG A 98 -5.77 17.69 17.64
N GLU A 99 -5.07 16.62 17.99
CA GLU A 99 -3.67 16.71 18.42
C GLU A 99 -2.78 17.14 17.24
N LYS A 100 -1.98 18.20 17.46
CA LYS A 100 -1.09 18.80 16.43
C LYS A 100 -0.09 17.81 15.84
N ALA A 101 0.32 16.80 16.60
CA ALA A 101 1.22 15.76 16.13
C ALA A 101 0.67 14.97 14.92
N LEU A 102 -0.66 14.88 14.79
CA LEU A 102 -1.30 14.22 13.65
C LEU A 102 -1.36 15.11 12.40
N ASP A 103 -1.13 16.43 12.52
CA ASP A 103 -1.15 17.34 11.36
C ASP A 103 -0.08 16.99 10.32
N LEU A 104 1.00 16.32 10.74
CA LEU A 104 2.07 15.82 9.86
C LEU A 104 1.58 14.78 8.84
N ILE A 105 0.47 14.10 9.13
CA ILE A 105 -0.13 13.07 8.27
C ILE A 105 -1.58 13.35 7.88
N ARG A 106 -2.29 14.22 8.60
CA ARG A 106 -3.75 14.46 8.49
C ARG A 106 -4.26 14.55 7.05
N ASN A 107 -3.61 15.38 6.24
CA ASN A 107 -4.03 15.65 4.86
C ASN A 107 -3.32 14.76 3.83
N ARG A 108 -2.47 13.82 4.27
CA ARG A 108 -1.80 12.88 3.37
C ARG A 108 -2.74 11.75 2.99
N VAL A 109 -2.62 11.31 1.75
CA VAL A 109 -3.29 10.09 1.25
C VAL A 109 -2.68 8.87 1.93
N ILE A 110 -3.53 7.97 2.41
CA ILE A 110 -3.11 6.80 3.21
C ILE A 110 -2.12 5.94 2.42
N VAL A 111 -2.44 5.58 1.17
CA VAL A 111 -1.57 4.73 0.33
C VAL A 111 -0.24 5.37 -0.09
N GLU A 112 -0.09 6.69 0.09
CA GLU A 112 1.15 7.41 -0.18
C GLU A 112 2.00 7.61 1.10
N THR A 113 1.42 7.31 2.27
CA THR A 113 2.05 7.60 3.55
C THR A 113 3.17 6.62 3.84
N GLN A 114 4.41 7.10 3.76
CA GLN A 114 5.60 6.34 4.16
C GLN A 114 5.76 6.25 5.69
N ALA A 115 6.52 5.26 6.15
CA ALA A 115 6.77 4.98 7.56
C ALA A 115 7.38 6.17 8.32
N GLU A 116 8.22 6.97 7.66
CA GLU A 116 8.88 8.14 8.23
C GLU A 116 7.88 9.22 8.65
N HIS A 117 6.79 9.37 7.90
CA HIS A 117 5.73 10.33 8.25
C HIS A 117 5.00 9.89 9.53
N LEU A 118 4.68 8.60 9.63
CA LEU A 118 4.08 8.03 10.84
C LEU A 118 5.03 8.16 12.03
N LEU A 119 6.31 7.85 11.84
CA LEU A 119 7.32 7.98 12.89
C LEU A 119 7.49 9.44 13.35
N ALA A 120 7.41 10.40 12.43
CA ALA A 120 7.44 11.81 12.77
C ALA A 120 6.24 12.21 13.66
N SER A 121 5.03 11.77 13.33
CA SER A 121 3.84 11.96 14.18
C SER A 121 4.00 11.31 15.55
N LEU A 122 4.55 10.09 15.62
CA LEU A 122 4.77 9.38 16.89
C LEU A 122 5.81 10.09 17.77
N LYS A 123 6.86 10.67 17.17
CA LYS A 123 7.91 11.42 17.88
C LYS A 123 7.43 12.77 18.39
N ALA A 124 6.60 13.46 17.62
CA ALA A 124 6.03 14.76 18.00
C ALA A 124 4.89 14.64 19.03
N GLY A 125 4.29 13.46 19.13
CA GLY A 125 3.14 13.19 19.98
C GLY A 125 3.48 12.78 21.41
N THR A 126 2.42 12.50 22.16
CA THR A 126 2.46 11.91 23.49
C THR A 126 2.14 10.42 23.45
N VAL A 127 2.14 9.74 24.60
CA VAL A 127 1.64 8.37 24.73
C VAL A 127 0.20 8.23 24.19
N SER A 128 -0.65 9.23 24.41
CA SER A 128 -2.02 9.25 23.86
C SER A 128 -2.02 9.25 22.34
N THR A 129 -1.24 10.14 21.71
CA THR A 129 -1.09 10.20 20.25
C THR A 129 -0.70 8.84 19.69
N ASN A 130 0.28 8.19 20.34
CA ASN A 130 0.83 6.93 19.88
C ASN A 130 -0.18 5.79 19.96
N VAL A 131 -1.01 5.76 21.01
CA VAL A 131 -2.09 4.77 21.13
C VAL A 131 -3.17 4.99 20.06
N HIS A 132 -3.59 6.24 19.83
CA HIS A 132 -4.62 6.54 18.84
C HIS A 132 -4.13 6.32 17.42
N LEU A 133 -2.90 6.71 17.09
CA LEU A 133 -2.33 6.51 15.77
C LEU A 133 -2.20 5.02 15.43
N ARG A 134 -1.77 4.17 16.38
CA ARG A 134 -1.74 2.72 16.15
C ARG A 134 -3.13 2.12 15.90
N LYS A 135 -4.14 2.57 16.66
CA LYS A 135 -5.53 2.14 16.47
C LYS A 135 -6.09 2.61 15.13
N LEU A 136 -5.78 3.84 14.73
CA LEU A 136 -6.19 4.43 13.46
C LEU A 136 -5.53 3.71 12.28
N HIS A 137 -4.23 3.42 12.39
CA HIS A 137 -3.49 2.67 11.37
C HIS A 137 -4.07 1.26 11.18
N ASN A 138 -4.45 0.58 12.27
CA ASN A 138 -5.09 -0.74 12.17
C ASN A 138 -6.53 -0.70 11.64
N PHE A 139 -7.18 0.47 11.66
CA PHE A 139 -8.53 0.66 11.14
C PHE A 139 -8.57 0.87 9.62
N CYS A 140 -7.47 1.36 9.05
CA CYS A 140 -7.31 1.63 7.62
C CYS A 140 -6.77 0.41 6.88
#